data_AF-A0A4P7PV59-F1
#
_entry.id   AF-A0A4P7PV59-F1
#
_cell.length_a   1.000
_cell.length_b   1.000
_cell.length_c   1.000
_cell.angle_alpha   90.00
_cell.angle_beta   90.00
_cell.angle_gamma   90.00
#
_symmetry.space_group_name_H-M   'P 1'
#
loop_
_entity.id
_entity.type
_entity.pdbx_description
1 polymer ?
#
loop_
_entity_poly.entity_id
_entity_poly.type
_entity_poly.pdbx_seq_one_letter_code
_entity_poly.pdbx_strand_id
1 'polypeptide(L)'
;MWHNFFLQKFCDKLNFKYVEKLTLSVVKKSQSLSSLLGLTQDELALILKVDRSRFAKYEAGSRDIPLTAKQLLAEMIQYSCGPTTEEKSTVHMAAQQAQKEKAVQKMLKENEYQQMATERKITSVETKYTSKLKALQLVEFLSLREDKKETTDGAILRSIAYKASQILKTQGLDLLFKLKLKLEMLQLEKMLLDAEIRKIRLATENTSGKA
;
A
#
# COMPACT_ATOMS: atom_id res chain seq x y z
N MET A 1 -6.10 5.64 -11.33
CA MET A 1 -6.45 5.89 -12.75
C MET A 1 -7.84 5.37 -13.16
N TRP A 2 -8.42 4.37 -12.50
CA TRP A 2 -9.70 3.79 -12.95
C TRP A 2 -10.97 4.53 -12.50
N HIS A 3 -10.93 5.35 -11.44
CA HIS A 3 -12.10 6.11 -10.98
C HIS A 3 -12.41 7.35 -11.83
N ASN A 4 -11.40 8.00 -12.40
CA ASN A 4 -11.60 9.21 -13.23
C ASN A 4 -12.20 8.89 -14.62
N PHE A 5 -11.92 7.71 -15.15
CA PHE A 5 -12.41 7.31 -16.47
C PHE A 5 -13.93 7.04 -16.49
N PHE A 6 -14.49 6.62 -15.36
CA PHE A 6 -15.92 6.32 -15.25
C PHE A 6 -16.78 7.59 -15.13
N LEU A 7 -16.26 8.62 -14.43
CA LEU A 7 -16.91 9.92 -14.31
C LEU A 7 -16.87 10.70 -15.63
N GLN A 8 -15.74 10.67 -16.34
CA GLN A 8 -15.59 11.37 -17.62
C GLN A 8 -16.57 10.86 -18.70
N LYS A 9 -16.68 9.52 -18.85
CA LYS A 9 -17.63 8.92 -19.81
C LYS A 9 -19.11 9.12 -19.44
N PHE A 10 -19.40 9.43 -18.17
CA PHE A 10 -20.75 9.73 -17.71
C PHE A 10 -21.15 11.18 -18.05
N CYS A 11 -20.20 12.12 -17.96
CA CYS A 11 -20.40 13.52 -18.30
C CYS A 11 -20.64 13.74 -19.81
N ASP A 12 -19.93 13.02 -20.70
CA ASP A 12 -20.07 13.18 -22.16
C ASP A 12 -21.47 12.79 -22.69
N LYS A 13 -22.25 12.04 -21.90
CA LYS A 13 -23.60 11.61 -22.28
C LYS A 13 -24.70 12.62 -21.95
N LEU A 14 -24.37 13.73 -21.28
CA LEU A 14 -25.32 14.76 -20.83
C LEU A 14 -25.21 16.07 -21.62
N ASN A 15 -25.20 15.97 -22.95
CA ASN A 15 -25.19 17.15 -23.82
C ASN A 15 -26.60 17.80 -23.94
N PHE A 16 -26.85 18.78 -23.08
CA PHE A 16 -27.42 20.12 -23.35
C PHE A 16 -28.76 20.31 -24.10
N LYS A 17 -29.81 19.47 -23.94
CA LYS A 17 -31.17 19.88 -24.41
C LYS A 17 -32.38 19.48 -23.57
N TYR A 18 -32.19 19.02 -22.33
CA TYR A 18 -33.28 18.44 -21.53
C TYR A 18 -33.21 18.84 -20.05
N VAL A 19 -33.06 20.12 -19.73
CA VAL A 19 -33.04 20.57 -18.32
C VAL A 19 -34.45 20.63 -17.71
N GLU A 20 -35.52 20.63 -18.51
CA GLU A 20 -36.88 20.76 -17.98
C GLU A 20 -37.65 19.42 -17.82
N LYS A 21 -37.17 18.33 -18.43
CA LYS A 21 -37.84 17.00 -18.40
C LYS A 21 -37.07 15.90 -17.68
N LEU A 22 -35.90 16.20 -17.11
CA LEU A 22 -35.01 15.20 -16.51
C LEU A 22 -34.90 15.29 -14.98
N THR A 23 -35.90 15.81 -14.29
CA THR A 23 -35.91 15.79 -12.81
C THR A 23 -36.43 14.48 -12.21
N LEU A 24 -36.83 13.46 -12.98
CA LEU A 24 -37.45 12.27 -12.36
C LEU A 24 -37.40 10.90 -13.07
N SER A 25 -36.52 10.64 -14.06
CA SER A 25 -36.58 9.31 -14.70
C SER A 25 -35.31 8.64 -15.24
N VAL A 26 -34.09 9.15 -14.99
CA VAL A 26 -32.86 8.38 -15.33
C VAL A 26 -31.74 8.62 -14.31
N VAL A 27 -32.00 8.35 -13.03
CA VAL A 27 -30.94 7.96 -12.09
C VAL A 27 -31.12 6.47 -11.85
N LYS A 28 -30.24 5.66 -12.43
CA LYS A 28 -30.15 4.23 -12.10
C LYS A 28 -30.11 4.12 -10.57
N LYS A 29 -31.04 3.36 -9.99
CA LYS A 29 -31.07 3.01 -8.55
C LYS A 29 -29.64 2.70 -8.05
N SER A 30 -29.02 3.64 -7.33
CA SER A 30 -28.00 3.42 -6.27
C SER A 30 -26.99 4.57 -6.04
N GLN A 31 -27.02 5.69 -6.77
CA GLN A 31 -26.16 6.83 -6.45
C GLN A 31 -26.98 8.02 -5.98
N SER A 32 -26.79 8.37 -4.71
CA SER A 32 -27.43 9.49 -4.03
C SER A 32 -26.75 10.80 -4.47
N LEU A 33 -27.47 11.91 -4.49
CA LEU A 33 -26.91 13.25 -4.78
C LEU A 33 -25.77 13.61 -3.81
N SER A 34 -25.87 13.14 -2.57
CA SER A 34 -24.80 13.13 -1.57
C SER A 34 -23.54 12.42 -2.07
N SER A 35 -23.67 11.21 -2.62
CA SER A 35 -22.55 10.47 -3.19
C SER A 35 -21.95 11.14 -4.44
N LEU A 36 -22.78 11.82 -5.25
CA LEU A 36 -22.33 12.53 -6.45
C LEU A 36 -21.45 13.73 -6.10
N LEU A 37 -21.85 14.50 -5.07
CA LEU A 37 -21.15 15.71 -4.64
C LEU A 37 -20.03 15.43 -3.63
N GLY A 38 -19.91 14.20 -3.15
CA GLY A 38 -18.93 13.82 -2.11
C GLY A 38 -19.24 14.42 -0.74
N LEU A 39 -20.50 14.78 -0.49
CA LEU A 39 -20.98 15.40 0.74
C LEU A 39 -22.04 14.51 1.40
N THR A 40 -22.09 14.48 2.72
CA THR A 40 -23.16 13.78 3.44
C THR A 40 -24.51 14.48 3.26
N GLN A 41 -25.61 13.76 3.50
CA GLN A 41 -26.96 14.35 3.48
C GLN A 41 -27.10 15.52 4.47
N ASP A 42 -26.40 15.44 5.60
CA ASP A 42 -26.45 16.42 6.69
C ASP A 42 -25.73 17.70 6.27
N GLU A 43 -24.56 17.58 5.66
CA GLU A 43 -23.81 18.70 5.09
C GLU A 43 -24.58 19.38 3.95
N LEU A 44 -25.18 18.60 3.04
CA LEU A 44 -26.00 19.15 1.97
C LEU A 44 -27.25 19.85 2.51
N ALA A 45 -27.92 19.26 3.50
CA ALA A 45 -29.05 19.90 4.14
C ALA A 45 -28.67 21.23 4.79
N LEU A 46 -27.50 21.30 5.44
CA LEU A 46 -26.96 22.52 6.03
C LEU A 46 -26.66 23.60 4.97
N ILE A 47 -25.97 23.23 3.89
CA ILE A 47 -25.61 24.14 2.78
C ILE A 47 -26.87 24.68 2.10
N LEU A 48 -27.84 23.80 1.84
CA LEU A 48 -29.10 24.13 1.18
C LEU A 48 -30.12 24.78 2.12
N LYS A 49 -29.79 24.91 3.42
CA LYS A 49 -30.66 25.48 4.47
C LYS A 49 -32.03 24.78 4.54
N VAL A 50 -32.03 23.44 4.49
CA VAL A 50 -33.22 22.60 4.62
C VAL A 50 -33.02 21.58 5.74
N ASP A 51 -34.11 21.04 6.28
CA ASP A 51 -34.02 19.95 7.25
C ASP A 51 -33.39 18.70 6.61
N ARG A 52 -32.51 18.02 7.34
CA ARG A 52 -31.93 16.73 6.93
C ARG A 52 -33.00 15.74 6.43
N SER A 53 -34.07 15.57 7.21
CA SER A 53 -35.18 14.67 6.87
C SER A 53 -35.92 15.09 5.60
N ARG A 54 -35.95 16.38 5.28
CA ARG A 54 -36.55 16.91 4.05
C ARG A 54 -35.65 16.65 2.86
N PHE A 55 -34.34 16.84 3.01
CA PHE A 55 -33.36 16.52 1.99
C PHE A 55 -33.31 15.01 1.67
N ALA A 56 -33.30 14.16 2.69
CA ALA A 56 -33.33 12.70 2.49
C ALA A 56 -34.59 12.23 1.76
N LYS A 57 -35.76 12.82 2.07
CA LYS A 57 -37.02 12.54 1.36
C LYS A 57 -37.00 13.05 -0.08
N TYR A 58 -36.30 14.15 -0.34
CA TYR A 58 -36.09 14.67 -1.69
C TYR A 58 -35.19 13.78 -2.53
N GLU A 59 -34.08 13.34 -1.96
CA GLU A 59 -33.16 12.40 -2.61
C GLU A 59 -33.82 11.04 -2.88
N ALA A 60 -34.76 10.62 -2.00
CA ALA A 60 -35.61 9.45 -2.20
C ALA A 60 -36.81 9.68 -3.15
N GLY A 61 -36.97 10.89 -3.72
CA GLY A 61 -38.07 11.25 -4.62
C GLY A 61 -39.45 11.35 -3.96
N SER A 62 -39.51 11.32 -2.63
CA SER A 62 -40.75 11.26 -1.85
C SER A 62 -41.31 12.63 -1.47
N ARG A 63 -40.49 13.69 -1.45
CA ARG A 63 -40.94 15.05 -1.11
C ARG A 63 -40.06 16.09 -1.78
N ASP A 64 -40.66 17.20 -2.20
CA ASP A 64 -39.91 18.27 -2.82
C ASP A 64 -39.18 19.21 -1.82
N ILE A 65 -38.09 19.83 -2.26
CA ILE A 65 -37.35 20.87 -1.51
C ILE A 65 -37.67 22.27 -2.06
N PRO A 66 -37.44 23.35 -1.28
CA PRO A 66 -37.65 24.73 -1.74
C PRO A 66 -36.91 25.04 -3.05
N LEU A 67 -37.51 25.88 -3.89
CA LEU A 67 -36.97 26.24 -5.20
C LEU A 67 -35.55 26.84 -5.11
N THR A 68 -35.30 27.67 -4.10
CA THR A 68 -33.99 28.26 -3.83
C THR A 68 -32.92 27.21 -3.55
N ALA A 69 -33.28 26.15 -2.80
CA ALA A 69 -32.39 25.02 -2.55
C ALA A 69 -32.13 24.20 -3.83
N LYS A 70 -33.12 24.05 -4.72
CA LYS A 70 -32.90 23.37 -6.00
C LYS A 70 -31.96 24.12 -6.93
N GLN A 71 -32.08 25.44 -6.98
CA GLN A 71 -31.22 26.30 -7.79
C GLN A 71 -29.77 26.18 -7.34
N LEU A 72 -29.51 26.32 -6.03
CA LEU A 72 -28.17 26.16 -5.47
C LEU A 72 -27.62 24.75 -5.69
N LEU A 73 -28.45 23.70 -5.52
CA LEU A 73 -28.05 22.33 -5.80
C LEU A 73 -27.67 22.12 -7.27
N ALA A 74 -28.43 22.71 -8.21
CA ALA A 74 -28.12 22.65 -9.63
C ALA A 74 -26.80 23.35 -9.96
N GLU A 75 -26.54 24.51 -9.36
CA GLU A 75 -25.26 25.23 -9.47
C GLU A 75 -24.09 24.39 -8.94
N MET A 76 -24.26 23.76 -7.77
CA MET A 76 -23.24 22.88 -7.17
C MET A 76 -22.92 21.70 -8.09
N ILE A 77 -23.93 21.04 -8.66
CA ILE A 77 -23.76 19.92 -9.59
C ILE A 77 -23.07 20.39 -10.88
N GLN A 78 -23.48 21.55 -11.41
CA GLN A 78 -22.86 22.11 -12.61
C GLN A 78 -21.38 22.46 -12.38
N TYR A 79 -21.04 22.97 -11.20
CA TYR A 79 -19.66 23.26 -10.83
C TYR A 79 -18.83 21.98 -10.62
N SER A 80 -19.38 20.96 -9.96
CA SER A 80 -18.66 19.70 -9.68
C SER A 80 -18.51 18.79 -10.91
N CYS A 81 -19.51 18.80 -11.80
CA CYS A 81 -19.56 17.92 -12.97
C CYS A 81 -19.19 18.64 -14.28
N GLY A 82 -18.97 19.95 -14.25
CA GLY A 82 -18.44 20.69 -15.38
C GLY A 82 -17.01 20.23 -15.73
N PRO A 83 -16.54 20.51 -16.97
CA PRO A 83 -15.14 20.26 -17.33
C PRO A 83 -14.27 21.15 -16.45
N THR A 84 -13.76 20.58 -15.36
CA THR A 84 -12.88 21.30 -14.45
C THR A 84 -11.63 21.72 -15.20
N THR A 85 -11.44 23.02 -15.38
CA THR A 85 -10.12 23.59 -15.66
C THR A 85 -9.18 23.07 -14.57
N GLU A 86 -8.14 22.35 -14.99
CA GLU A 86 -7.25 21.53 -14.16
C GLU A 86 -6.63 22.31 -12.98
N GLU A 87 -6.66 23.64 -13.01
CA GLU A 87 -5.91 24.55 -12.14
C GLU A 87 -6.33 24.56 -10.66
N LYS A 88 -7.60 24.41 -10.29
CA LYS A 88 -8.03 24.60 -8.88
C LYS A 88 -7.93 23.35 -7.99
N SER A 89 -7.89 22.17 -8.59
CA SER A 89 -7.68 20.89 -7.87
C SER A 89 -6.20 20.65 -7.54
N THR A 90 -5.28 21.43 -8.14
CA THR A 90 -3.83 21.21 -8.09
C THR A 90 -3.22 21.32 -6.70
N VAL A 91 -3.64 22.28 -5.86
CA VAL A 91 -2.94 22.56 -4.58
C VAL A 91 -3.10 21.42 -3.58
N HIS A 92 -4.33 20.96 -3.36
CA HIS A 92 -4.60 19.84 -2.46
C HIS A 92 -4.03 18.51 -3.02
N MET A 93 -4.11 18.32 -4.34
CA MET A 93 -3.54 17.13 -4.98
C MET A 93 -2.00 17.12 -4.93
N ALA A 94 -1.34 18.27 -5.09
CA ALA A 94 0.11 18.41 -5.00
C ALA A 94 0.60 18.14 -3.57
N ALA A 95 -0.09 18.67 -2.56
CA ALA A 95 0.23 18.40 -1.15
C ALA A 95 0.08 16.90 -0.82
N GLN A 96 -0.99 16.26 -1.28
CA GLN A 96 -1.19 14.81 -1.10
C GLN A 96 -0.13 13.99 -1.84
N GLN A 97 0.27 14.42 -3.05
CA GLN A 97 1.30 13.74 -3.83
C GLN A 97 2.68 13.86 -3.16
N ALA A 98 3.03 15.04 -2.64
CA ALA A 98 4.26 15.25 -1.87
C ALA A 98 4.27 14.41 -0.58
N GLN A 99 3.13 14.30 0.11
CA GLN A 99 3.00 13.43 1.28
C GLN A 99 3.20 11.96 0.91
N LYS A 100 2.61 11.51 -0.21
CA LYS A 100 2.80 10.15 -0.73
C LYS A 100 4.27 9.89 -1.05
N GLU A 101 4.95 10.80 -1.75
CA GLU A 101 6.37 10.65 -2.05
C GLU A 101 7.22 10.51 -0.77
N LYS A 102 7.00 11.39 0.20
CA LYS A 102 7.71 11.34 1.49
C LYS A 102 7.46 10.03 2.24
N ALA A 103 6.24 9.50 2.17
CA ALA A 103 5.91 8.20 2.76
C ALA A 103 6.68 7.05 2.08
N VAL A 104 6.70 7.01 0.75
CA VAL A 104 7.42 5.97 -0.01
C VAL A 104 8.94 6.05 0.24
N GLN A 105 9.51 7.26 0.29
CA GLN A 105 10.93 7.45 0.64
C GLN A 105 11.25 6.93 2.05
N LYS A 106 10.34 7.13 3.02
CA LYS A 106 10.50 6.58 4.38
C LYS A 106 10.47 5.06 4.37
N MET A 107 9.55 4.45 3.61
CA MET A 107 9.46 3.00 3.47
C MET A 107 10.72 2.40 2.83
N LEU A 108 11.31 3.06 1.83
CA LEU A 108 12.58 2.63 1.24
C LEU A 108 13.72 2.60 2.27
N LYS A 109 13.88 3.67 3.05
CA LYS A 109 14.93 3.73 4.09
C LYS A 109 14.77 2.63 5.14
N GLU A 110 13.52 2.38 5.56
CA GLU A 110 13.21 1.31 6.49
C GLU A 110 13.51 -0.07 5.90
N ASN A 111 13.11 -0.31 4.65
CA ASN A 111 13.39 -1.56 3.96
C ASN A 111 14.90 -1.80 3.80
N GLU A 112 15.69 -0.78 3.41
CA GLU A 112 17.15 -0.86 3.33
C GLU A 112 17.78 -1.22 4.68
N TYR A 113 17.31 -0.62 5.77
CA TYR A 113 17.74 -0.98 7.11
C TYR A 113 17.43 -2.46 7.44
N GLN A 114 16.23 -2.92 7.12
CA GLN A 114 15.82 -4.31 7.36
C GLN A 114 16.61 -5.32 6.53
N GLN A 115 16.96 -4.98 5.28
CA GLN A 115 17.85 -5.79 4.43
C GLN A 115 19.21 -5.94 5.10
N MET A 116 19.86 -4.82 5.45
CA MET A 116 21.17 -4.83 6.12
C MET A 116 21.14 -5.63 7.44
N ALA A 117 20.10 -5.47 8.26
CA ALA A 117 19.96 -6.20 9.52
C ALA A 117 19.79 -7.71 9.28
N THR A 118 19.00 -8.08 8.26
CA THR A 118 18.76 -9.48 7.89
C THR A 118 20.01 -10.13 7.32
N GLU A 119 20.76 -9.44 6.45
CA GLU A 119 22.04 -9.90 5.89
C GLU A 119 23.07 -10.17 6.98
N ARG A 120 23.27 -9.23 7.91
CA ARG A 120 24.17 -9.43 9.06
C ARG A 120 23.79 -10.67 9.87
N LYS A 121 22.48 -10.89 10.05
CA LYS A 121 21.97 -12.07 10.76
C LYS A 121 22.22 -13.36 9.97
N ILE A 122 22.05 -13.35 8.65
CA ILE A 122 22.39 -14.47 7.77
C ILE A 122 23.87 -14.80 7.92
N THR A 123 24.77 -13.83 7.77
CA THR A 123 26.22 -14.07 7.90
C THR A 123 26.58 -14.65 9.28
N SER A 124 25.96 -14.15 10.36
CA SER A 124 26.20 -14.69 11.71
C SER A 124 25.70 -16.13 11.86
N VAL A 125 24.56 -16.48 11.27
CA VAL A 125 24.03 -17.84 11.31
C VAL A 125 24.85 -18.78 10.41
N GLU A 126 25.24 -18.34 9.21
CA GLU A 126 26.06 -19.13 8.28
C GLU A 126 27.45 -19.45 8.85
N THR A 127 28.11 -18.47 9.46
CA THR A 127 29.43 -18.67 10.09
C THR A 127 29.34 -19.66 11.25
N LYS A 128 28.28 -19.59 12.06
CA LYS A 128 28.04 -20.56 13.15
C LYS A 128 27.71 -21.95 12.60
N TYR A 129 26.82 -22.03 11.63
CA TYR A 129 26.43 -23.28 10.97
C TYR A 129 27.65 -24.00 10.39
N THR A 130 28.44 -23.31 9.57
CA THR A 130 29.65 -23.86 8.94
C THR A 130 30.71 -24.27 9.97
N SER A 131 30.92 -23.48 11.02
CA SER A 131 31.84 -23.83 12.11
C SER A 131 31.43 -25.13 12.81
N LYS A 132 30.13 -25.31 13.11
CA LYS A 132 29.64 -26.52 13.78
C LYS A 132 29.62 -27.74 12.88
N LEU A 133 29.36 -27.56 11.59
CA LEU A 133 29.46 -28.63 10.61
C LEU A 133 30.91 -29.13 10.49
N LYS A 134 31.88 -28.22 10.41
CA LYS A 134 33.31 -28.57 10.44
C LYS A 134 33.71 -29.27 11.74
N ALA A 135 33.18 -28.83 12.89
CA ALA A 135 33.45 -29.48 14.18
C ALA A 135 32.95 -30.93 14.20
N LEU A 136 31.78 -31.22 13.61
CA LEU A 136 31.26 -32.58 13.50
C LEU A 136 32.12 -33.44 12.56
N GLN A 137 32.52 -32.90 11.40
CA GLN A 137 33.43 -33.59 10.47
C GLN A 137 34.76 -33.94 11.15
N LEU A 138 35.29 -33.02 11.97
CA LEU A 138 36.53 -33.28 12.71
C LEU A 138 36.34 -34.34 13.80
N VAL A 139 35.22 -34.32 14.53
CA VAL A 139 34.91 -35.36 15.52
C VAL A 139 34.79 -36.73 14.86
N GLU A 140 34.15 -36.81 13.70
CA GLU A 140 34.05 -38.05 12.92
C GLU A 140 35.44 -38.55 12.49
N PHE A 141 36.27 -37.67 11.92
CA PHE A 141 37.64 -37.99 11.54
C PHE A 141 38.49 -38.48 12.74
N LEU A 142 38.42 -37.79 13.88
CA LEU A 142 39.14 -38.17 15.09
C LEU A 142 38.64 -39.48 15.70
N SER A 143 37.35 -39.81 15.50
CA SER A 143 36.77 -41.07 15.98
C SER A 143 37.17 -42.27 15.12
N LEU A 144 37.46 -42.04 13.84
CA LEU A 144 37.90 -43.07 12.88
C LEU A 144 39.40 -43.34 12.92
N ARG A 145 40.18 -42.49 13.59
CA ARG A 145 41.65 -42.61 13.65
C ARG A 145 42.06 -43.69 14.66
N GLU A 146 42.66 -44.78 14.17
CA GLU A 146 43.08 -45.94 14.98
C GLU A 146 44.43 -45.77 15.72
N ASP A 147 45.03 -44.58 15.75
CA ASP A 147 46.34 -44.35 16.37
C ASP A 147 46.26 -44.38 17.92
N LYS A 148 46.47 -45.58 18.48
CA LYS A 148 46.41 -45.95 19.91
C LYS A 148 47.43 -45.27 20.85
N LYS A 149 48.14 -44.20 20.45
CA LYS A 149 49.21 -43.59 21.27
C LYS A 149 48.79 -42.36 22.08
N GLU A 150 47.76 -41.63 21.64
CA GLU A 150 47.16 -40.53 22.40
C GLU A 150 45.64 -40.68 22.33
N THR A 151 45.08 -41.37 23.31
CA THR A 151 43.63 -41.57 23.39
C THR A 151 42.97 -40.22 23.66
N THR A 152 42.57 -39.53 22.60
CA THR A 152 41.65 -38.40 22.72
C THR A 152 40.40 -38.93 23.43
N ASP A 153 40.09 -38.38 24.61
CA ASP A 153 39.02 -38.90 25.45
C ASP A 153 37.69 -38.87 24.69
N GLY A 154 37.10 -40.06 24.48
CA GLY A 154 35.82 -40.20 23.78
C GLY A 154 34.69 -39.41 24.43
N ALA A 155 34.79 -39.09 25.74
CA ALA A 155 33.84 -38.21 26.40
C ALA A 155 33.93 -36.76 25.88
N ILE A 156 35.14 -36.27 25.56
CA ILE A 156 35.36 -34.94 24.98
C ILE A 156 34.75 -34.88 23.58
N LEU A 157 35.02 -35.88 22.74
CA LEU A 157 34.45 -35.96 21.38
C LEU A 157 32.91 -36.00 21.40
N ARG A 158 32.31 -36.81 22.30
CA ARG A 158 30.86 -36.85 22.48
C ARG A 158 30.29 -35.50 22.95
N SER A 159 30.97 -34.81 23.86
CA SER A 159 30.56 -33.48 24.34
C SER A 159 30.58 -32.44 23.22
N ILE A 160 31.62 -32.45 22.37
CA ILE A 160 31.72 -31.57 21.21
C ILE A 160 30.61 -31.87 20.19
N ALA A 161 30.39 -33.14 19.85
CA ALA A 161 29.34 -33.55 18.93
C ALA A 161 27.94 -33.17 19.44
N TYR A 162 27.67 -33.37 20.72
CA TYR A 162 26.41 -32.96 21.34
C TYR A 162 26.20 -31.44 21.23
N LYS A 163 27.18 -30.64 21.64
CA LYS A 163 27.08 -29.16 21.56
C LYS A 163 26.92 -28.69 20.11
N ALA A 164 27.64 -29.28 19.17
CA ALA A 164 27.55 -28.94 17.75
C ALA A 164 26.16 -29.28 17.17
N SER A 165 25.63 -30.46 17.47
CA SER A 165 24.30 -30.89 17.00
C SER A 165 23.17 -30.04 17.59
N GLN A 166 23.24 -29.63 18.86
CA GLN A 166 22.24 -28.73 19.46
C GLN A 166 22.21 -27.35 18.80
N ILE A 167 23.39 -26.81 18.46
CA ILE A 167 23.49 -25.53 17.76
C ILE A 167 22.97 -25.68 16.32
N LEU A 168 23.26 -26.78 15.63
CA LEU A 168 22.72 -27.03 14.29
C LEU A 168 21.19 -27.25 14.28
N LYS A 169 20.60 -27.75 15.37
CA LYS A 169 19.13 -27.84 15.50
C LYS A 169 18.47 -26.48 15.66
N THR A 170 19.13 -25.53 16.32
CA THR A 170 18.58 -24.21 16.63
C THR A 170 18.94 -23.15 15.59
N GLN A 171 20.11 -23.28 14.96
CA GLN A 171 20.65 -22.41 13.92
C GLN A 171 20.84 -23.20 12.62
N GLY A 172 19.87 -24.06 12.33
CA GLY A 172 19.92 -24.98 11.23
C GLY A 172 19.63 -24.35 9.88
N LEU A 173 19.56 -25.22 8.88
CA LEU A 173 19.17 -24.87 7.51
C LEU A 173 17.78 -24.22 7.45
N ASP A 174 16.89 -24.57 8.38
CA ASP A 174 15.54 -24.02 8.49
C ASP A 174 15.55 -22.52 8.84
N LEU A 175 16.35 -22.12 9.84
CA LEU A 175 16.50 -20.71 10.22
C LEU A 175 17.19 -19.95 9.10
N LEU A 176 18.23 -20.53 8.50
CA LEU A 176 18.94 -19.92 7.38
C LEU A 176 18.01 -19.67 6.20
N PHE A 177 17.21 -20.67 5.83
CA PHE A 177 16.22 -20.59 4.77
C PHE A 177 15.19 -19.49 5.04
N LYS A 178 14.63 -19.44 6.26
CA LYS A 178 13.67 -18.39 6.66
C LYS A 178 14.25 -16.99 6.53
N LEU A 179 15.53 -16.81 6.91
CA LEU A 179 16.20 -15.52 6.79
C LEU A 179 16.48 -15.14 5.34
N LYS A 180 16.91 -16.08 4.50
CA LYS A 180 17.12 -15.87 3.06
C LYS A 180 15.82 -15.50 2.34
N LEU A 181 14.75 -16.25 2.61
CA LEU A 181 13.42 -15.93 2.09
C LEU A 181 12.95 -14.53 2.52
N LYS A 182 13.20 -14.16 3.79
CA LYS A 182 12.90 -12.81 4.28
C LYS A 182 13.67 -11.74 3.50
N LEU A 183 14.95 -11.96 3.22
CA LEU A 183 15.76 -11.04 2.44
C LEU A 183 15.20 -10.87 1.02
N GLU A 184 14.83 -11.97 0.36
CA GLU A 184 14.21 -11.92 -0.98
C GLU A 184 12.90 -11.13 -0.99
N MET A 185 12.03 -11.33 0.01
CA MET A 185 10.80 -10.55 0.14
C MET A 185 11.08 -9.05 0.29
N LEU A 186 12.09 -8.68 1.09
CA LEU A 186 12.48 -7.28 1.27
C LEU A 186 13.04 -6.68 -0.03
N GLN A 187 13.78 -7.46 -0.83
CA GLN A 187 14.29 -7.02 -2.14
C GLN A 187 13.15 -6.80 -3.13
N LEU A 188 12.15 -7.68 -3.17
CA LEU A 188 10.95 -7.50 -3.99
C LEU A 188 10.17 -6.26 -3.58
N GLU A 189 9.99 -6.04 -2.27
CA GLU A 189 9.35 -4.82 -1.76
C GLU A 189 10.10 -3.56 -2.21
N LYS A 190 11.44 -3.55 -2.12
CA LYS A 190 12.27 -2.44 -2.61
C LYS A 190 12.02 -2.15 -4.09
N MET A 191 11.97 -3.19 -4.93
CA MET A 191 11.69 -3.03 -6.37
C MET A 191 10.33 -2.38 -6.63
N LEU A 192 9.31 -2.76 -5.85
CA LEU A 192 7.97 -2.18 -5.96
C LEU A 192 7.95 -0.70 -5.53
N LEU A 193 8.62 -0.38 -4.42
CA LEU A 193 8.73 1.00 -3.93
C LEU A 193 9.50 1.89 -4.92
N ASP A 194 10.59 1.40 -5.50
CA ASP A 194 11.35 2.12 -6.53
C ASP A 194 10.54 2.34 -7.81
N ALA A 195 9.72 1.38 -8.21
CA ALA A 195 8.80 1.54 -9.33
C ALA A 195 7.75 2.61 -9.02
N GLU A 196 7.24 2.66 -7.79
CA GLU A 196 6.25 3.65 -7.38
C GLU A 196 6.83 5.07 -7.33
N ILE A 197 8.07 5.25 -6.82
CA ILE A 197 8.75 6.56 -6.87
C ILE A 197 8.95 7.02 -8.31
N ARG A 198 9.36 6.13 -9.21
CA ARG A 198 9.51 6.49 -10.63
C ARG A 198 8.21 6.97 -11.25
N LYS A 199 7.08 6.31 -10.96
CA LYS A 199 5.76 6.77 -11.42
C LYS A 199 5.40 8.14 -10.85
N ILE A 200 5.70 8.38 -9.57
CA ILE A 200 5.46 9.67 -8.91
C ILE A 200 6.26 10.78 -9.60
N ARG A 201 7.55 10.55 -9.89
CA ARG A 201 8.43 11.52 -10.59
C ARG A 201 7.98 11.81 -12.02
N LEU A 202 7.64 10.77 -12.78
CA LEU A 202 7.12 10.93 -14.14
C LEU A 202 5.79 11.70 -14.17
N ALA A 203 4.95 11.53 -13.14
CA ALA A 203 3.71 12.29 -13.02
C ALA A 203 3.98 13.77 -12.75
N THR A 204 5.00 14.12 -11.95
CA THR A 204 5.36 15.52 -11.66
C THR A 204 5.99 16.25 -12.85
N GLU A 205 6.80 15.56 -13.66
CA GLU A 205 7.46 16.14 -14.85
C GLU A 205 6.44 16.47 -15.97
N ASN A 206 5.44 15.60 -16.17
CA ASN A 206 4.38 15.82 -17.15
C ASN A 206 3.43 16.97 -16.76
N THR A 207 3.36 17.33 -15.48
CA THR A 207 2.58 18.49 -15.01
C THR A 207 3.36 19.81 -15.10
N SER A 208 4.69 19.80 -15.00
CA SER A 208 5.52 21.01 -15.16
C SER A 208 5.79 21.40 -16.61
N GLY A 209 5.65 20.47 -17.57
CA GLY A 209 5.85 20.73 -19.00
C GLY A 209 4.66 21.35 -19.75
N LYS A 210 3.57 21.71 -19.03
CA LYS A 210 2.37 22.37 -19.59
C LYS A 210 2.20 23.83 -19.13
N ALA A 211 3.21 24.41 -18.46
CA ALA A 211 3.24 25.81 -18.06
C ALA A 211 3.96 26.69 -19.08
#